data_AF-A0A358TVB1-F1
#
_entry.id   AF-A0A358TVB1-F1
#
_cell.length_a   1.000
_cell.length_b   1.000
_cell.length_c   1.000
_cell.angle_alpha   90.00
_cell.angle_beta   90.00
_cell.angle_gamma   90.00
#
_symmetry.space_group_name_H-M   'P 1'
#
loop_
_entity.id
_entity.type
_entity.pdbx_description
1 polymer ?
#
loop_
_entity_poly.entity_id
_entity_poly.type
_entity_poly.pdbx_seq_one_letter_code
_entity_poly.pdbx_strand_id
1 'polypeptide(L)'
;MEKLIITVALVGAEVTREQTPYLPLSPREIADEAKKVRDAGASIVHLHMRDQFGNPSQDKALFAEAISYIQTETDLIIQVSTGGAVGMTAEERVQPVTLA
;
A
#
# COMPACT_ATOMS: atom_id res chain seq x y z
N MET A 1 -10.82 26.62 -10.99
CA MET A 1 -9.63 25.77 -10.79
C MET A 1 -10.07 24.33 -11.01
N GLU A 2 -9.42 23.61 -11.91
CA GLU A 2 -9.73 22.19 -12.13
C GLU A 2 -9.22 21.35 -10.94
N LYS A 3 -9.95 20.29 -10.58
CA LYS A 3 -9.53 19.41 -9.49
C LYS A 3 -8.33 18.58 -9.95
N LEU A 4 -7.30 18.50 -9.11
CA LEU A 4 -6.11 17.68 -9.35
C LEU A 4 -6.18 16.42 -8.47
N ILE A 5 -5.93 15.25 -9.06
CA ILE A 5 -5.81 13.98 -8.34
C ILE A 5 -4.34 13.74 -8.05
N ILE A 6 -4.02 13.51 -6.76
CA ILE A 6 -2.70 13.09 -6.32
C ILE A 6 -2.78 11.65 -5.82
N THR A 7 -1.99 10.77 -6.43
CA THR A 7 -1.79 9.39 -6.00
C THR A 7 -0.45 9.27 -5.30
N VAL A 8 -0.43 8.65 -4.12
CA VAL A 8 0.83 8.37 -3.42
C VAL A 8 1.07 6.86 -3.36
N ALA A 9 2.21 6.42 -3.91
CA ALA A 9 2.72 5.07 -3.76
C ALA A 9 3.65 5.02 -2.54
N LEU A 10 3.15 4.47 -1.44
CA LEU A 10 3.80 4.58 -0.12
C LEU A 10 5.08 3.73 -0.01
N VAL A 11 5.13 2.60 -0.72
CA VAL A 11 6.10 1.51 -0.44
C VAL A 11 6.72 0.93 -1.70
N GLY A 12 5.90 0.36 -2.60
CA GLY A 12 6.39 -0.41 -3.74
C GLY A 12 7.12 -1.71 -3.36
N ALA A 13 7.68 -2.41 -4.34
CA ALA A 13 8.32 -3.71 -4.15
C ALA A 13 9.86 -3.68 -4.06
N GLU A 14 10.53 -2.58 -4.44
CA GLU A 14 11.99 -2.61 -4.60
C GLU A 14 12.76 -1.90 -3.49
N VAL A 15 12.28 -0.73 -3.02
CA VAL A 15 12.98 0.05 -2.00
C VAL A 15 13.06 -0.74 -0.69
N THR A 16 14.20 -0.70 0.01
CA THR A 16 14.41 -1.37 1.31
C THR A 16 14.70 -0.38 2.42
N ARG A 17 14.58 -0.85 3.69
CA ARG A 17 14.93 -0.03 4.86
C ARG A 17 16.42 0.30 4.98
N GLU A 18 17.27 -0.46 4.32
CA GLU A 18 18.70 -0.14 4.21
C GLU A 18 18.93 1.12 3.37
N GLN A 19 18.09 1.34 2.36
CA GLN A 19 18.14 2.54 1.52
C GLN A 19 17.46 3.74 2.19
N THR A 20 16.39 3.50 2.96
CA THR A 20 15.73 4.54 3.76
C THR A 20 15.00 3.96 4.97
N PRO A 21 15.31 4.42 6.20
CA PRO A 21 14.67 3.88 7.40
C PRO A 21 13.18 4.25 7.50
N TYR A 22 12.70 5.17 6.66
CA TYR A 22 11.34 5.69 6.67
C TYR A 22 10.35 4.85 5.86
N LEU A 23 10.79 3.75 5.22
CA LEU A 23 9.90 2.87 4.47
C LEU A 23 8.92 2.16 5.44
N PRO A 24 7.60 2.38 5.33
CA PRO A 24 6.64 1.66 6.17
C PRO A 24 6.56 0.20 5.69
N LEU A 25 6.50 -0.75 6.61
CA LEU A 25 6.47 -2.18 6.28
C LEU A 25 5.17 -2.83 6.76
N SER A 26 4.78 -2.53 7.99
CA SER A 26 3.59 -3.12 8.61
C SER A 26 2.29 -2.47 8.12
N PRO A 27 1.15 -3.19 8.16
CA PRO A 27 -0.17 -2.61 7.89
C PRO A 27 -0.45 -1.33 8.67
N ARG A 28 -0.06 -1.27 9.96
CA ARG A 28 -0.24 -0.10 10.83
C ARG A 28 0.58 1.10 10.36
N GLU A 29 1.88 0.91 10.10
CA GLU A 29 2.74 1.99 9.59
C GLU A 29 2.22 2.51 8.24
N ILE A 30 1.74 1.62 7.37
CA ILE A 30 1.17 2.00 6.08
C ILE A 30 -0.11 2.83 6.26
N ALA A 31 -0.99 2.45 7.18
CA ALA A 31 -2.19 3.23 7.48
C ALA A 31 -1.87 4.60 8.10
N ASP A 32 -0.86 4.67 8.97
CA ASP A 32 -0.39 5.94 9.53
C ASP A 32 0.13 6.89 8.44
N GLU A 33 0.90 6.36 7.48
CA GLU A 33 1.35 7.14 6.32
C GLU A 33 0.19 7.51 5.38
N ALA A 34 -0.76 6.61 5.15
CA ALA A 34 -1.96 6.90 4.36
C ALA A 34 -2.74 8.10 4.93
N LYS A 35 -2.90 8.15 6.25
CA LYS A 35 -3.52 9.30 6.93
C LYS A 35 -2.73 10.59 6.71
N LYS A 36 -1.41 10.56 6.90
CA LYS A 36 -0.56 11.74 6.69
C LYS A 36 -0.66 12.28 5.26
N VAL A 37 -0.63 11.40 4.25
CA VAL A 37 -0.73 11.84 2.85
C VAL A 37 -2.14 12.29 2.50
N ARG A 38 -3.17 11.74 3.15
CA ARG A 38 -4.53 12.24 3.02
C ARG A 38 -4.66 13.67 3.52
N ASP A 39 -4.13 13.94 4.71
CA ASP A 39 -4.11 15.28 5.32
C ASP A 39 -3.30 16.27 4.46
N ALA A 40 -2.28 15.78 3.75
CA ALA A 40 -1.50 16.56 2.79
C ALA A 40 -2.18 16.78 1.42
N GLY A 41 -3.33 16.14 1.16
CA GLY A 41 -4.14 16.36 -0.05
C GLY A 41 -4.15 15.21 -1.07
N ALA A 42 -3.62 14.03 -0.73
CA ALA A 42 -3.76 12.84 -1.58
C ALA A 42 -5.23 12.44 -1.74
N SER A 43 -5.57 11.94 -2.92
CA SER A 43 -6.89 11.37 -3.23
C SER A 43 -6.85 9.85 -3.33
N ILE A 44 -5.68 9.28 -3.64
CA ILE A 44 -5.47 7.85 -3.86
C ILE A 44 -4.20 7.40 -3.16
N VAL A 45 -4.23 6.23 -2.53
CA VAL A 45 -3.03 5.49 -2.13
C VAL A 45 -2.87 4.24 -2.98
N HIS A 46 -1.69 4.10 -3.58
CA HIS A 46 -1.29 2.91 -4.31
C HIS A 46 -0.59 1.94 -3.34
N LEU A 47 -1.17 0.75 -3.17
CA LEU A 47 -0.84 -0.16 -2.08
C LEU A 47 -0.05 -1.38 -2.55
N HIS A 48 1.12 -1.55 -1.93
CA HIS A 48 1.91 -2.78 -1.90
C HIS A 48 2.10 -3.17 -0.43
N MET A 49 2.34 -4.47 -0.18
CA MET A 49 2.66 -4.96 1.16
C MET A 49 4.08 -5.54 1.21
N ARG A 50 4.62 -5.56 2.44
CA ARG A 50 5.87 -6.21 2.80
C ARG A 50 5.61 -7.23 3.90
N ASP A 51 6.42 -8.27 3.96
CA ASP A 51 6.45 -9.15 5.13
C ASP A 51 7.23 -8.50 6.29
N GLN A 52 7.26 -9.18 7.44
CA GLN A 52 7.99 -8.72 8.64
C GLN A 52 9.51 -8.57 8.44
N PHE A 53 10.08 -9.18 7.39
CA PHE A 53 11.50 -9.12 7.04
C PHE A 53 11.78 -8.04 5.98
N GLY A 54 10.74 -7.35 5.49
CA GLY A 54 10.84 -6.31 4.46
C GLY A 54 10.78 -6.84 3.02
N ASN A 55 10.54 -8.14 2.81
CA ASN A 55 10.39 -8.69 1.47
C ASN A 55 9.03 -8.31 0.88
N PRO A 56 8.90 -8.15 -0.45
CA PRO A 56 7.62 -7.96 -1.10
C PRO A 56 6.67 -9.11 -0.82
N SER A 57 5.41 -8.79 -0.51
CA SER A 57 4.39 -9.80 -0.20
C SER A 57 3.09 -9.50 -0.93
N GLN A 58 2.45 -10.54 -1.48
CA GLN A 58 1.06 -10.54 -1.93
C GLN A 58 0.13 -11.31 -0.98
N ASP A 59 0.55 -11.48 0.28
CA ASP A 59 -0.28 -12.10 1.30
C ASP A 59 -1.60 -11.33 1.48
N LYS A 60 -2.69 -12.01 1.17
CA LYS A 60 -4.06 -11.50 1.24
C LYS A 60 -4.41 -10.97 2.64
N ALA A 61 -3.90 -11.59 3.71
CA ALA A 61 -4.19 -11.16 5.08
C ALA A 61 -3.56 -9.79 5.38
N LEU A 62 -2.30 -9.58 4.96
CA LEU A 62 -1.60 -8.31 5.15
C LEU A 62 -2.30 -7.17 4.41
N PHE A 63 -2.74 -7.42 3.17
CA PHE A 63 -3.55 -6.45 2.43
C PHE A 63 -4.88 -6.15 3.13
N ALA A 64 -5.61 -7.18 3.58
CA ALA A 64 -6.91 -7.00 4.23
C ALA A 64 -6.80 -6.14 5.50
N GLU A 65 -5.76 -6.38 6.30
CA GLU A 65 -5.49 -5.60 7.51
C GLU A 65 -5.17 -4.14 7.18
N ALA A 66 -4.27 -3.88 6.23
CA ALA A 66 -3.93 -2.53 5.81
C ALA A 66 -5.14 -1.77 5.22
N ILE A 67 -5.92 -2.44 4.37
CA ILE A 67 -7.15 -1.88 3.78
C ILE A 67 -8.13 -1.48 4.89
N SER A 68 -8.36 -2.38 5.86
CA SER A 68 -9.28 -2.12 6.97
C SER A 68 -8.88 -0.88 7.79
N TYR A 69 -7.60 -0.75 8.11
CA TYR A 69 -7.10 0.43 8.83
C TYR A 69 -7.23 1.71 8.00
N ILE A 70 -6.81 1.70 6.73
CA ILE A 70 -6.89 2.88 5.86
C ILE A 70 -8.35 3.35 5.70
N GLN A 71 -9.29 2.43 5.49
CA GLN A 71 -10.71 2.75 5.35
C GLN A 71 -11.34 3.29 6.64
N THR A 72 -10.87 2.84 7.79
CA THR A 72 -11.40 3.30 9.09
C THR A 72 -10.93 4.72 9.41
N GLU A 73 -9.77 5.13 8.87
CA GLU A 73 -9.09 6.36 9.26
C GLU A 73 -9.08 7.45 8.19
N THR A 74 -9.41 7.10 6.95
CA THR A 74 -9.36 7.99 5.79
C THR A 74 -10.48 7.71 4.79
N ASP A 75 -10.76 8.67 3.94
CA ASP A 75 -11.65 8.59 2.76
C ASP A 75 -10.86 8.39 1.44
N LEU A 76 -9.61 7.91 1.52
CA LEU A 76 -8.77 7.67 0.34
C LEU A 76 -9.32 6.54 -0.53
N ILE A 77 -9.19 6.69 -1.85
CA ILE A 77 -9.32 5.56 -2.76
C ILE A 77 -8.10 4.65 -2.58
N ILE A 78 -8.33 3.37 -2.31
CA ILE A 78 -7.26 2.38 -2.17
C ILE A 78 -7.11 1.64 -3.50
N GLN A 79 -5.94 1.77 -4.11
CA GLN A 79 -5.60 1.07 -5.34
C GLN A 79 -4.57 -0.03 -5.05
N VAL A 80 -5.03 -1.27 -4.92
CA VAL A 80 -4.14 -2.41 -4.71
C VAL A 80 -3.31 -2.71 -5.97
N SER A 81 -2.04 -3.06 -5.78
CA SER A 81 -1.17 -3.48 -6.86
C SER A 81 -1.47 -4.91 -7.31
N THR A 82 -1.64 -5.09 -8.63
CA THR A 82 -1.60 -6.39 -9.29
C THR A 82 -0.27 -6.62 -10.00
N GLY A 83 0.72 -5.74 -9.77
CA GLY A 83 2.11 -5.95 -10.19
C GLY A 83 2.86 -6.85 -9.21
N GLY A 84 2.71 -6.60 -7.91
CA GLY A 84 3.50 -7.28 -6.88
C GLY A 84 4.99 -7.00 -7.06
N ALA A 85 5.83 -8.02 -6.92
CA ALA A 85 7.25 -7.99 -7.26
C ALA A 85 7.54 -8.79 -8.53
N VAL A 86 8.66 -8.46 -9.19
CA VAL A 86 9.18 -9.24 -10.32
C VAL A 86 9.41 -10.68 -9.88
N GLY A 87 8.85 -11.63 -10.63
CA GLY A 87 8.95 -13.06 -10.35
C GLY A 87 7.72 -13.67 -9.67
N MET A 88 6.79 -12.86 -9.16
CA MET A 88 5.50 -13.38 -8.67
C MET A 88 4.61 -13.86 -9.82
N THR A 89 3.89 -14.95 -9.57
CA THR A 89 2.90 -15.55 -10.47
C THR A 89 1.66 -14.66 -10.61
N ALA A 90 0.86 -14.91 -11.65
CA ALA A 90 -0.40 -14.20 -11.84
C ALA A 90 -1.40 -14.50 -10.70
N GLU A 91 -1.41 -15.76 -10.24
CA GLU A 91 -2.26 -16.26 -9.17
C GLU A 91 -1.96 -15.56 -7.83
N GLU A 92 -0.69 -15.32 -7.51
CA GLU A 92 -0.30 -14.53 -6.34
C GLU A 92 -0.70 -13.06 -6.50
N ARG A 93 -0.42 -12.48 -7.67
CA ARG A 93 -0.63 -11.05 -7.93
C ARG A 93 -2.09 -10.62 -7.89
N VAL A 94 -3.03 -11.50 -8.23
CA VAL A 94 -4.46 -11.19 -8.27
C VAL A 94 -5.15 -11.31 -6.90
N GLN A 95 -4.51 -11.92 -5.90
CA GLN A 95 -5.15 -12.17 -4.59
C GLN A 95 -5.82 -10.92 -3.97
N PRO A 96 -5.20 -9.73 -3.96
CA PRO A 96 -5.79 -8.56 -3.29
C PRO A 96 -7.05 -8.00 -3.97
N VAL A 97 -7.31 -8.34 -5.23
CA VAL A 97 -8.45 -7.78 -5.99
C VAL A 97 -9.80 -8.23 -5.41
N THR A 98 -9.80 -9.30 -4.61
CA THR A 98 -11.00 -9.87 -3.97
C THR A 98 -11.27 -9.32 -2.57
N LEU A 99 -10.51 -8.32 -2.11
CA LEU A 99 -10.59 -7.74 -0.77
C LEU A 99 -11.43 -6.45 -0.69
N ALA A 100 -12.01 -6.03 -1.82
CA ALA A 100 -12.85 -4.84 -1.94
C ALA A 100 -14.34 -5.20 -1.95
#